data_AF-A0A392ME01-F1
#
_entry.id   AF-A0A392ME01-F1
#
_cell.length_a   1.000
_cell.length_b   1.000
_cell.length_c   1.000
_cell.angle_alpha   90.00
_cell.angle_beta   90.00
_cell.angle_gamma   90.00
#
_symmetry.space_group_name_H-M   'P 1'
#
loop_
_entity.id
_entity.type
_entity.pdbx_description
1 polymer ?
#
loop_
_entity_poly.entity_id
_entity_poly.type
_entity_poly.pdbx_seq_one_letter_code
_entity_poly.pdbx_strand_id
1 'polypeptide(L)'
;MEGAGHSVLSAFVEIVFDNSDNRIPVDKEEVHLRRTIGMKKDEYFLDGKHITKTEVMNLLESAGFSRSNPYYVVQQGKIASLTLMKDSERLDLLKEIGGTRVYEERRRESNKRKQIIQVVQYLDERLKELDEEKEELRKYQHLDKQRKSLEYAIFNKEVQDAQLKLAE
;
A
#
# COMPACT_ATOMS: atom_id res chain seq x y z
N MET A 1 15.63 56.82 -7.27
CA MET A 1 14.37 56.05 -7.19
C MET A 1 14.58 54.75 -7.93
N GLU A 2 15.00 53.72 -7.20
CA GLU A 2 15.13 52.36 -7.74
C GLU A 2 13.71 51.81 -7.96
N GLY A 3 13.42 51.39 -9.19
CA GLY A 3 12.13 50.83 -9.56
C GLY A 3 11.90 49.52 -8.82
N ALA A 4 10.84 49.46 -8.01
CA ALA A 4 10.34 48.24 -7.43
C ALA A 4 10.03 47.24 -8.56
N GLY A 5 10.83 46.18 -8.66
CA GLY A 5 10.57 45.08 -9.57
C GLY A 5 9.18 44.51 -9.30
N HIS A 6 8.33 44.47 -10.33
CA HIS A 6 7.03 43.82 -10.24
C HIS A 6 7.23 42.36 -9.81
N SER A 7 6.71 42.00 -8.63
CA SER A 7 6.71 40.61 -8.17
C SER A 7 5.88 39.77 -9.15
N VAL A 8 6.53 38.84 -9.84
CA VAL A 8 5.87 37.92 -10.76
C VAL A 8 5.11 36.89 -9.93
N LEU A 9 3.78 36.99 -9.92
CA LEU A 9 2.90 36.16 -9.07
C LEU A 9 2.62 34.77 -9.65
N SER A 10 2.85 34.57 -10.96
CA SER A 10 2.62 33.31 -11.66
C SER A 10 3.37 33.27 -12.99
N ALA A 11 3.73 32.06 -13.43
CA ALA A 11 4.26 31.78 -14.76
C ALA A 11 3.43 30.68 -15.43
N PHE A 12 3.44 30.58 -16.75
CA PHE A 12 2.81 29.47 -17.46
C PHE A 12 3.67 28.98 -18.61
N VAL A 13 3.43 27.73 -19.00
CA VAL A 13 3.96 27.13 -20.22
C VAL A 13 2.77 26.56 -20.99
N GLU A 14 2.71 26.82 -22.28
CA GLU A 14 1.72 26.27 -23.20
C GLU A 14 2.42 25.54 -24.33
N ILE A 15 1.93 24.33 -24.63
CA ILE A 15 2.38 23.50 -25.73
C ILE A 15 1.20 23.33 -26.69
N VAL A 16 1.46 23.56 -27.97
CA VAL A 16 0.50 23.31 -29.04
C VAL A 16 0.87 22.00 -29.71
N PHE A 17 -0.05 21.04 -29.67
CA PHE A 17 0.08 19.75 -30.32
C PHE A 17 -0.69 19.77 -31.63
N ASP A 18 -0.04 19.28 -32.69
CA ASP A 18 -0.73 18.81 -33.90
C ASP A 18 -1.42 17.48 -33.57
N ASN A 19 -2.73 17.43 -33.77
CA ASN A 19 -3.61 16.30 -33.50
C ASN A 19 -4.30 15.81 -34.80
N SER A 20 -3.70 16.06 -35.96
CA SER A 20 -4.20 15.58 -37.27
C SER A 20 -4.42 14.06 -37.33
N ASP A 21 -3.72 13.29 -36.49
CA ASP A 21 -3.85 11.83 -36.39
C ASP A 21 -4.83 11.36 -35.30
N ASN A 22 -5.52 12.28 -34.62
CA ASN A 22 -6.50 12.01 -33.56
C ASN A 22 -5.99 11.12 -32.42
N ARG A 23 -4.68 11.17 -32.11
CA ARG A 23 -4.10 10.47 -30.94
C ARG A 23 -4.58 11.03 -29.61
N ILE A 24 -4.81 12.34 -29.55
CA ILE A 24 -5.46 12.98 -28.41
C ILE A 24 -6.97 12.90 -28.67
N PRO A 25 -7.78 12.36 -27.74
CA PRO A 25 -9.22 12.17 -27.93
C PRO A 25 -10.00 13.49 -27.78
N VAL A 26 -9.68 14.46 -28.61
CA VAL A 26 -10.29 15.78 -28.72
C VAL A 26 -10.59 16.01 -30.19
N ASP A 27 -11.82 16.43 -30.49
CA ASP A 27 -12.32 16.67 -31.85
C ASP A 27 -11.80 18.01 -32.41
N LYS A 28 -10.48 18.13 -32.51
CA LYS A 28 -9.74 19.28 -33.04
C LYS A 28 -8.42 18.83 -33.65
N GLU A 29 -8.04 19.49 -34.74
CA GLU A 29 -6.75 19.29 -35.42
C GLU A 29 -5.56 19.86 -34.63
N GLU A 30 -5.79 20.85 -33.75
CA GLU A 30 -4.77 21.40 -32.86
C GLU A 30 -5.26 21.42 -31.41
N VAL A 31 -4.38 21.02 -30.48
CA VAL A 31 -4.68 20.95 -29.05
C VAL A 31 -3.69 21.78 -28.25
N HIS A 32 -4.20 22.72 -27.45
CA HIS A 32 -3.40 23.62 -26.63
C HIS A 32 -3.41 23.13 -25.18
N LEU A 33 -2.27 22.66 -24.67
CA LEU A 33 -2.11 22.24 -23.28
C LEU A 33 -1.27 23.26 -22.52
N ARG A 34 -1.87 23.90 -21.51
CA ARG A 34 -1.21 24.91 -20.67
C ARG A 34 -1.12 24.45 -19.23
N ARG A 35 0.04 24.67 -18.61
CA ARG A 35 0.21 24.60 -17.15
C ARG A 35 0.60 25.96 -16.62
N THR A 36 -0.18 26.48 -15.68
CA THR A 36 0.11 27.72 -14.96
C THR A 36 0.57 27.37 -13.55
N ILE A 37 1.73 27.89 -13.15
CA ILE A 37 2.33 27.73 -11.83
C ILE A 37 2.23 29.07 -11.11
N GLY A 38 1.45 29.12 -10.03
CA GLY A 38 1.42 30.23 -9.09
C GLY A 38 2.11 29.88 -7.78
N MET A 39 2.25 30.87 -6.88
CA MET A 39 2.91 30.65 -5.59
C MET A 39 2.22 29.61 -4.69
N LYS A 40 0.91 29.37 -4.87
CA LYS A 40 0.10 28.49 -4.00
C LYS A 40 -0.56 27.32 -4.73
N LYS A 41 -0.70 27.40 -6.05
CA LYS A 41 -1.44 26.41 -6.84
C LYS A 41 -0.86 26.25 -8.24
N ASP A 42 -1.00 25.03 -8.73
CA ASP A 42 -0.77 24.66 -10.12
C ASP A 42 -2.11 24.41 -10.79
N GLU A 43 -2.32 24.99 -11.96
CA GLU A 43 -3.54 24.85 -12.74
C GLU A 43 -3.21 24.34 -14.15
N TYR A 44 -4.10 23.52 -14.70
CA TYR A 44 -3.96 22.93 -16.03
C TYR A 44 -5.14 23.34 -16.89
N PHE A 45 -4.88 23.66 -18.15
CA PHE A 45 -5.89 24.05 -19.12
C PHE A 45 -5.70 23.30 -20.43
N LEU A 46 -6.80 22.85 -21.02
CA LEU A 46 -6.88 22.25 -22.34
C LEU A 46 -7.78 23.13 -23.21
N ASP A 47 -7.22 23.74 -24.25
CA ASP A 47 -7.91 24.73 -25.09
C ASP A 47 -8.64 25.81 -24.28
N GLY A 48 -7.99 26.29 -23.22
CA GLY A 48 -8.53 27.31 -22.30
C GLY A 48 -9.54 26.79 -21.27
N LYS A 49 -9.95 25.51 -21.32
CA LYS A 49 -10.82 24.90 -20.29
C LYS A 49 -9.97 24.32 -19.16
N HIS A 50 -10.32 24.64 -17.92
CA HIS A 50 -9.64 24.09 -16.75
C HIS A 50 -9.86 22.58 -16.65
N ILE A 51 -8.78 21.81 -16.48
CA ILE A 51 -8.80 20.35 -16.30
C ILE A 51 -7.92 19.93 -15.13
N THR A 52 -8.15 18.72 -14.61
CA THR A 52 -7.35 18.16 -13.52
C THR A 52 -6.03 17.59 -14.02
N LYS A 53 -5.04 17.50 -13.12
CA LYS A 53 -3.77 16.81 -13.40
C LYS A 53 -3.99 15.37 -13.87
N THR A 54 -4.97 14.66 -13.32
CA THR A 54 -5.27 13.27 -13.68
C THR A 54 -5.76 13.17 -15.13
N GLU A 55 -6.64 14.07 -15.56
CA GLU A 55 -7.12 14.12 -16.95
C GLU A 55 -5.97 14.42 -17.93
N VAL A 56 -5.08 15.36 -17.61
CA VAL A 56 -3.87 15.63 -18.41
C VAL A 56 -3.04 14.35 -18.57
N MET A 57 -2.82 13.61 -17.49
CA MET A 57 -2.04 12.38 -17.56
C MET A 57 -2.70 11.31 -18.44
N ASN A 58 -4.02 11.15 -18.34
CA ASN A 58 -4.77 10.18 -19.15
C ASN A 58 -4.76 10.56 -20.64
N LEU A 59 -4.86 11.85 -20.96
CA LEU A 59 -4.76 12.36 -22.33
C LEU A 59 -3.38 12.08 -22.94
N LEU A 60 -2.31 12.42 -22.20
CA LEU A 60 -0.94 12.18 -22.64
C LEU A 60 -0.64 10.70 -22.80
N GLU A 61 -1.16 9.84 -21.91
CA GLU A 61 -1.03 8.39 -22.03
C GLU A 61 -1.75 7.84 -23.27
N SER A 62 -2.96 8.34 -23.57
CA SER A 62 -3.70 7.98 -24.79
C SER A 62 -2.95 8.37 -26.06
N ALA A 63 -2.23 9.50 -26.02
CA ALA A 63 -1.38 9.96 -27.11
C ALA A 63 0.00 9.26 -27.20
N GLY A 64 0.30 8.31 -26.30
CA GLY A 64 1.53 7.53 -26.30
C GLY A 64 2.66 8.09 -25.43
N PHE A 65 2.44 9.20 -24.72
CA PHE A 65 3.36 9.76 -23.73
C PHE A 65 3.16 9.12 -22.35
N SER A 66 3.31 7.80 -22.29
CA SER A 66 3.12 7.06 -21.04
C SER A 66 4.28 7.29 -20.07
N ARG A 67 3.96 7.48 -18.78
CA ARG A 67 4.98 7.61 -17.70
C ARG A 67 5.92 6.41 -17.61
N SER A 68 5.51 5.24 -18.10
CA SER A 68 6.33 4.03 -18.15
C SER A 68 7.22 3.93 -19.39
N ASN A 69 7.28 4.97 -20.24
CA ASN A 69 8.20 5.02 -21.37
C ASN A 69 9.01 6.31 -21.34
N PRO A 70 10.00 6.46 -20.44
CA PRO A 70 10.70 7.74 -20.20
C PRO A 70 11.59 8.23 -21.36
N TYR A 71 11.59 7.54 -22.51
CA TYR A 71 12.51 7.81 -23.62
C TYR A 71 12.17 9.05 -24.44
N TYR A 72 11.02 9.69 -24.21
CA TYR A 72 10.71 10.97 -24.84
C TYR A 72 11.46 12.17 -24.21
N VAL A 73 12.20 11.97 -23.11
CA VAL A 73 13.10 13.00 -22.55
C VAL A 73 14.50 12.43 -22.28
N VAL A 74 15.51 12.97 -22.95
CA VAL A 74 16.92 12.67 -22.67
C VAL A 74 17.52 13.80 -21.83
N GLN A 75 17.62 13.57 -20.52
CA GLN A 75 18.27 14.51 -19.61
C GLN A 75 19.80 14.47 -19.74
N GLN A 76 20.46 15.57 -19.39
CA GLN A 76 21.93 15.61 -19.32
C GLN A 76 22.44 14.54 -18.34
N GLY A 77 23.48 13.81 -18.75
CA GLY A 77 24.04 12.70 -17.95
C GLY A 77 23.28 11.37 -18.06
N LYS A 78 22.15 11.30 -18.79
CA LYS A 78 21.39 10.06 -18.99
C LYS A 78 22.19 8.97 -19.71
N ILE A 79 23.07 9.34 -20.64
CA ILE A 79 23.95 8.39 -21.34
C ILE A 79 24.94 7.77 -20.35
N ALA A 80 25.59 8.60 -19.53
CA ALA A 80 26.55 8.12 -18.52
C ALA A 80 25.87 7.21 -17.47
N SER A 81 24.64 7.53 -17.06
CA SER A 81 23.91 6.65 -16.14
C SER A 81 23.54 5.32 -16.80
N LEU A 82 23.12 5.30 -18.07
CA LEU A 82 22.86 4.06 -18.80
C LEU A 82 24.11 3.16 -18.94
N THR A 83 25.29 3.75 -19.12
CA THR A 83 26.55 2.99 -19.21
C THR A 83 27.01 2.44 -17.85
N LEU A 84 26.67 3.11 -16.76
CA LEU A 84 27.08 2.75 -15.39
C LEU A 84 26.01 1.92 -14.63
N MET A 85 24.85 1.67 -15.24
CA MET A 85 23.77 0.89 -14.62
C MET A 85 24.21 -0.53 -14.25
N LYS A 86 23.79 -0.97 -13.07
CA LYS A 86 23.91 -2.36 -12.64
C LYS A 86 22.95 -3.26 -13.42
N ASP A 87 23.23 -4.56 -13.47
CA ASP A 87 22.40 -5.52 -14.21
C ASP A 87 20.94 -5.55 -13.73
N SER A 88 20.70 -5.35 -12.43
CA SER A 88 19.35 -5.23 -11.89
C SER A 88 18.59 -4.02 -12.44
N GLU A 89 19.26 -2.86 -12.54
CA GLU A 89 18.66 -1.62 -13.05
C GLU A 89 18.40 -1.72 -14.57
N ARG A 90 19.33 -2.36 -15.29
CA ARG A 90 19.15 -2.65 -16.73
C ARG A 90 17.97 -3.60 -16.96
N LEU A 91 17.80 -4.62 -16.11
CA LEU A 91 16.65 -5.52 -16.18
C LEU A 91 15.34 -4.79 -15.90
N ASP A 92 15.31 -3.93 -14.88
CA ASP A 92 14.13 -3.12 -14.55
C ASP A 92 13.76 -2.19 -15.72
N LEU A 93 14.76 -1.58 -16.36
CA LEU A 93 14.56 -0.78 -17.57
C LEU A 93 13.96 -1.60 -18.73
N LEU A 94 14.47 -2.82 -18.97
CA LEU A 94 13.93 -3.71 -20.01
C LEU A 94 12.48 -4.13 -19.72
N LYS A 95 12.15 -4.39 -18.45
CA LYS A 95 10.78 -4.72 -18.02
C LYS A 95 9.82 -3.54 -18.17
N GLU A 96 10.32 -2.33 -17.95
CA GLU A 96 9.57 -1.10 -18.16
C GLU A 96 9.25 -0.91 -19.65
N ILE A 97 10.24 -1.06 -20.55
CA ILE A 97 10.03 -1.03 -22.00
C ILE A 97 9.09 -2.13 -22.48
N GLY A 98 9.24 -3.34 -21.94
CA GLY A 98 8.40 -4.49 -22.29
C GLY A 98 6.95 -4.38 -21.80
N GLY A 99 6.58 -3.29 -21.09
CA GLY A 99 5.23 -3.10 -20.55
C GLY A 99 4.86 -4.09 -19.44
N THR A 100 5.80 -4.92 -18.98
CA THR A 100 5.53 -5.98 -17.99
C THR A 100 5.52 -5.45 -16.56
N ARG A 101 5.95 -4.20 -16.33
CA ARG A 101 6.01 -3.58 -15.00
C ARG A 101 4.66 -3.60 -14.28
N VAL A 102 3.60 -3.17 -14.97
CA VAL A 102 2.24 -3.12 -14.41
C VAL A 102 1.74 -4.53 -14.07
N TYR A 103 2.04 -5.51 -14.91
CA TYR A 103 1.69 -6.91 -14.67
C TYR A 103 2.44 -7.49 -13.47
N GLU A 104 3.76 -7.27 -13.38
CA GLU A 104 4.57 -7.71 -12.23
C GLU A 104 4.11 -7.05 -10.93
N GLU A 105 3.76 -5.77 -10.96
CA GLU A 105 3.26 -5.04 -9.79
C GLU A 105 1.92 -5.62 -9.30
N ARG A 106 0.95 -5.81 -10.21
CA ARG A 106 -0.33 -6.48 -9.87
C ARG A 106 -0.12 -7.89 -9.33
N ARG A 107 0.83 -8.65 -9.90
CA ARG A 107 1.16 -10.00 -9.45
C ARG A 107 1.79 -9.99 -8.05
N ARG A 108 2.69 -9.05 -7.78
CA ARG A 108 3.32 -8.86 -6.47
C ARG A 108 2.30 -8.50 -5.40
N GLU A 109 1.39 -7.57 -5.69
CA GLU A 109 0.29 -7.22 -4.79
C GLU A 109 -0.63 -8.42 -4.51
N SER A 110 -0.97 -9.19 -5.55
CA SER A 110 -1.79 -10.40 -5.43
C SER A 110 -1.12 -11.45 -4.53
N ASN A 111 0.18 -11.68 -4.72
CA ASN A 111 0.94 -12.60 -3.86
C ASN A 111 1.01 -12.12 -2.42
N LYS A 112 1.21 -10.81 -2.20
CA LYS A 112 1.22 -10.22 -0.86
C LYS A 112 -0.13 -10.40 -0.16
N ARG A 113 -1.24 -10.22 -0.88
CA ARG A 113 -2.59 -10.49 -0.36
C ARG A 113 -2.77 -11.96 0.03
N LYS A 114 -2.33 -12.90 -0.81
CA LYS A 114 -2.38 -14.35 -0.49
C LYS A 114 -1.60 -14.68 0.77
N GLN A 115 -0.41 -14.11 0.93
CA GLN A 115 0.42 -14.34 2.10
C GLN A 115 -0.23 -13.79 3.38
N ILE A 116 -0.88 -12.62 3.31
CA ILE A 116 -1.65 -12.07 4.44
C ILE A 116 -2.79 -13.02 4.83
N ILE A 117 -3.54 -13.52 3.85
CA ILE A 117 -4.66 -14.45 4.12
C ILE A 117 -4.16 -15.72 4.83
N GLN A 118 -3.05 -16.29 4.37
CA GLN A 118 -2.45 -17.47 5.01
C GLN A 118 -2.03 -17.20 6.47
N VAL A 119 -1.43 -16.04 6.74
CA VAL A 119 -1.04 -15.66 8.10
C VAL A 119 -2.26 -15.48 9.00
N VAL A 120 -3.33 -14.87 8.50
CA VAL A 120 -4.58 -14.70 9.26
C VAL A 120 -5.21 -16.06 9.58
N GLN A 121 -5.30 -16.97 8.61
CA GLN A 121 -5.82 -18.32 8.83
C GLN A 121 -5.01 -19.08 9.90
N TYR A 122 -3.68 -19.00 9.82
CA TYR A 122 -2.81 -19.59 10.84
C TYR A 122 -3.04 -19.00 12.23
N LEU A 123 -3.24 -17.67 12.33
CA LEU A 123 -3.53 -17.02 13.61
C LEU A 123 -4.90 -17.45 14.18
N ASP A 124 -5.92 -17.58 13.33
CA ASP A 124 -7.25 -18.04 13.75
C ASP A 124 -7.22 -19.48 14.27
N GLU A 125 -6.50 -20.38 13.59
CA GLU A 125 -6.29 -21.75 14.05
C GLU A 125 -5.59 -21.77 15.42
N ARG A 126 -4.53 -20.96 15.57
CA ARG A 126 -3.78 -20.90 16.84
C ARG A 126 -4.61 -20.30 17.98
N LEU A 127 -5.45 -19.32 17.70
CA LEU A 127 -6.38 -18.75 18.68
C LEU A 127 -7.39 -19.81 19.15
N LYS A 128 -7.92 -20.61 18.22
CA LYS A 128 -8.86 -21.68 18.54
C LYS A 128 -8.23 -22.74 19.43
N GLU A 129 -7.01 -23.17 19.12
CA GLU A 129 -6.25 -24.10 19.96
C GLU A 129 -6.05 -23.55 21.39
N LEU A 130 -5.68 -22.27 21.51
CA LEU A 130 -5.49 -21.63 22.82
C LEU A 130 -6.79 -21.50 23.61
N ASP A 131 -7.93 -21.26 22.94
CA ASP A 131 -9.24 -21.24 23.60
C ASP A 131 -9.65 -22.63 24.10
N GLU A 132 -9.36 -23.69 23.34
CA GLU A 132 -9.58 -25.08 23.76
C GLU A 132 -8.72 -25.44 24.98
N GLU A 133 -7.41 -25.13 24.94
CA GLU A 133 -6.49 -25.33 26.08
C GLU A 133 -6.96 -24.56 27.33
N LYS A 134 -7.45 -23.34 27.16
CA LYS A 134 -7.96 -22.50 28.25
C LYS A 134 -9.21 -23.10 28.89
N GLU A 135 -10.14 -23.64 28.10
CA GLU A 135 -11.33 -24.31 28.62
C GLU A 135 -10.98 -25.62 29.34
N GLU A 136 -10.01 -26.38 28.84
CA GLU A 136 -9.50 -27.56 29.53
C GLU A 136 -8.85 -27.19 30.88
N LEU A 137 -8.03 -26.14 30.91
CA LEU A 137 -7.43 -25.63 32.15
C LEU A 137 -8.49 -25.18 33.17
N ARG A 138 -9.56 -24.52 32.71
CA ARG A 138 -10.68 -24.13 33.59
C ARG A 138 -11.36 -25.35 34.21
N LYS A 139 -11.61 -26.39 33.43
CA LYS A 139 -12.19 -27.66 33.93
C LYS A 139 -11.26 -28.31 34.95
N TYR A 140 -9.97 -28.38 34.66
CA TYR A 140 -8.97 -28.90 35.58
C TYR A 140 -8.98 -28.13 36.91
N GLN A 141 -8.94 -26.79 36.88
CA GLN A 141 -8.98 -25.97 38.09
C GLN A 141 -10.26 -26.18 38.91
N HIS A 142 -11.41 -26.37 38.25
CA HIS A 142 -12.66 -26.66 38.92
C HIS A 142 -12.62 -28.02 39.64
N LEU A 143 -12.14 -29.07 38.96
CA LEU A 143 -12.00 -30.41 39.51
C LEU A 143 -10.97 -30.47 40.64
N ASP A 144 -9.84 -29.77 40.52
CA ASP A 144 -8.82 -29.68 41.57
C ASP A 144 -9.37 -29.03 42.84
N LYS A 145 -10.19 -27.97 42.69
CA LYS A 145 -10.87 -27.33 43.81
C LYS A 145 -11.86 -28.28 44.50
N GLN A 146 -12.64 -29.05 43.73
CA GLN A 146 -13.54 -30.07 44.28
C GLN A 146 -12.76 -31.17 45.01
N ARG A 147 -11.67 -31.67 44.41
CA ARG A 147 -10.81 -32.69 45.03
C ARG A 147 -10.28 -32.22 46.39
N LYS A 148 -9.71 -31.02 46.45
CA LYS A 148 -9.23 -30.41 47.70
C LYS A 148 -10.35 -30.32 48.76
N SER A 149 -11.55 -29.89 48.37
CA SER A 149 -12.67 -29.79 49.32
C SER A 149 -13.08 -31.14 49.90
N LEU A 150 -13.07 -32.20 49.09
CA LEU A 150 -13.35 -33.57 49.53
C LEU A 150 -12.22 -34.12 50.41
N GLU A 151 -10.96 -33.90 50.05
CA GLU A 151 -9.80 -34.26 50.88
C GLU A 151 -9.90 -33.62 52.27
N TYR A 152 -10.21 -32.32 52.36
CA TYR A 152 -10.41 -31.65 53.66
C TYR A 152 -11.57 -32.25 54.46
N ALA A 153 -12.68 -32.61 53.80
CA ALA A 153 -13.83 -33.22 54.47
C ALA A 153 -13.50 -34.62 55.03
N ILE A 154 -12.76 -35.42 54.26
CA ILE A 154 -12.27 -36.75 54.69
C ILE A 154 -11.32 -36.59 55.88
N PHE A 155 -10.32 -35.72 55.76
CA PHE A 155 -9.34 -35.51 56.83
C PHE A 155 -9.99 -35.02 58.14
N ASN A 156 -10.97 -34.11 58.04
CA ASN A 156 -11.70 -33.63 59.21
C ASN A 156 -12.50 -34.76 59.89
N LYS A 157 -13.11 -35.65 59.09
CA LYS A 157 -13.81 -36.84 59.61
C LYS A 157 -12.85 -37.81 60.31
N GLU A 158 -11.69 -38.08 59.71
CA GLU A 158 -10.66 -38.93 60.32
C GLU A 158 -10.15 -38.36 61.66
N VAL A 159 -9.98 -37.04 61.75
CA VAL A 159 -9.60 -36.36 62.99
C VAL A 159 -10.70 -36.49 64.04
N GLN A 160 -11.97 -36.29 63.68
CA GLN A 160 -13.10 -36.48 64.61
C GLN A 160 -13.18 -37.92 65.12
N ASP A 161 -13.06 -38.91 64.24
CA ASP A 161 -13.09 -40.33 64.61
C ASP A 161 -11.92 -40.69 65.54
N ALA A 162 -10.73 -40.13 65.31
CA ALA A 162 -9.57 -40.31 66.18
C ALA A 162 -9.76 -39.65 67.55
N GLN A 163 -10.37 -38.47 67.61
CA GLN A 163 -10.69 -37.78 68.86
C GLN A 163 -11.73 -38.55 69.69
N LEU A 164 -12.76 -39.12 69.05
CA LEU A 164 -13.77 -39.94 69.72
C LEU A 164 -13.14 -41.19 70.36
N LYS A 165 -12.23 -41.87 69.64
CA LYS A 165 -11.50 -43.05 70.16
C LYS A 165 -10.56 -42.74 71.33
N LEU A 166 -10.12 -41.49 71.48
CA LEU A 166 -9.29 -41.04 72.60
C LEU A 166 -10.13 -40.64 73.83
N ALA A 167 -11.44 -40.45 73.65
CA ALA A 167 -12.38 -40.06 74.70
C ALA A 167 -13.13 -41.24 75.33
N GLU A 168 -13.08 -42.43 74.71
CA GLU A 168 -13.44 -43.74 75.31
C GLU A 168 -12.28 -44.33 76.12
#